data_AF-A0A8K0CSA3-F1
#
_entry.id   AF-A0A8K0CSA3-F1
#
_cell.length_a   1.000
_cell.length_b   1.000
_cell.length_c   1.000
_cell.angle_alpha   90.00
_cell.angle_beta   90.00
_cell.angle_gamma   90.00
#
_symmetry.space_group_name_H-M   'P 1'
#
loop_
_entity.id
_entity.type
_entity.pdbx_description
1 polymer ?
#
loop_
_entity_poly.entity_id
_entity_poly.type
_entity_poly.pdbx_seq_one_letter_code
_entity_poly.pdbx_strand_id
1 'polypeptide(L)' 'MRFGIMQTKVGLTALLKNYKFSVNKKTTLPFEMNRFSFTLLTTGGIWLDTEKVKN' A
#
# COMPACT_ATOMS: atom_id res chain seq x y z
N MET A 1 4.52 4.19 20.36
CA MET A 1 4.52 4.61 18.94
C MET A 1 5.85 4.53 18.20
N ARG A 2 7.04 4.56 18.86
CA ARG A 2 8.35 4.52 18.15
C ARG A 2 8.58 3.23 17.34
N PHE A 3 8.12 2.09 17.87
CA PHE A 3 8.27 0.80 17.21
C PHE A 3 7.49 0.72 15.90
N GLY A 4 6.21 1.12 15.89
CA GLY A 4 5.40 1.11 14.66
C GLY A 4 5.97 1.98 13.55
N ILE A 5 6.50 3.17 13.90
CA ILE A 5 7.16 4.05 12.91
C ILE A 5 8.41 3.37 12.34
N MET A 6 9.22 2.73 13.18
CA MET A 6 10.41 2.00 12.73
C MET A 6 10.04 0.83 11.81
N GLN A 7 9.05 0.01 12.20
CA GLN A 7 8.55 -1.10 11.38
C GLN A 7 8.06 -0.61 10.00
N THR A 8 7.26 0.46 9.96
CA THR A 8 6.76 1.02 8.70
C THR A 8 7.90 1.54 7.82
N LYS A 9 8.88 2.25 8.39
CA LYS A 9 10.03 2.76 7.62
C LYS A 9 10.89 1.64 7.05
N VAL A 10 11.22 0.63 7.85
CA VAL A 10 12.04 -0.51 7.40
C VAL A 10 11.30 -1.31 6.32
N GLY A 11 10.02 -1.61 6.55
CA GLY A 11 9.19 -2.33 5.58
C GLY A 11 9.07 -1.57 4.26
N LEU A 12 8.74 -0.28 4.30
CA LEU A 12 8.61 0.55 3.10
C LEU A 12 9.94 0.67 2.35
N THR A 13 11.05 0.88 3.05
CA THR A 13 12.38 1.00 2.42
C THR A 13 12.78 -0.30 1.73
N ALA A 14 12.53 -1.46 2.37
CA ALA A 14 12.83 -2.77 1.78
C ALA A 14 12.02 -3.04 0.50
N LEU A 15 10.76 -2.61 0.46
CA LEU A 15 9.89 -2.72 -0.71
C LEU A 15 10.33 -1.78 -1.84
N LEU A 16 10.47 -0.49 -1.55
CA LEU A 16 10.82 0.54 -2.55
C LEU A 16 12.23 0.35 -3.12
N LYS A 17 13.15 -0.25 -2.37
CA LYS A 17 14.50 -0.57 -2.87
C LYS A 17 14.50 -1.56 -4.03
N ASN A 18 13.54 -2.48 -4.06
CA ASN A 18 13.54 -3.62 -4.99
C ASN A 18 12.36 -3.59 -5.97
N TYR A 19 11.33 -2.79 -5.71
CA TYR A 19 10.10 -2.76 -6.48
C TYR A 19 9.64 -1.35 -6.78
N LYS A 20 9.16 -1.15 -8.00
CA LYS A 20 8.39 0.01 -8.42
C LYS A 20 6.92 -0.34 -8.34
N PHE A 21 6.13 0.55 -7.76
CA PHE A 21 4.68 0.39 -7.59
C PHE A 21 3.95 1.39 -8.47
N SER A 22 2.85 0.96 -9.10
CA SER A 22 1.91 1.83 -9.80
C SER A 22 0.47 1.47 -9.43
N VAL A 23 -0.47 2.39 -9.59
CA VAL A 23 -1.87 2.15 -9.26
C VAL A 23 -2.48 1.21 -10.30
N ASN A 24 -2.97 0.05 -9.84
CA ASN A 24 -3.65 -0.89 -10.71
C ASN A 24 -5.07 -0.38 -11.04
N LYS A 25 -5.56 -0.68 -12.24
CA LYS A 25 -6.90 -0.31 -12.72
C LYS A 25 -8.06 -0.84 -11.85
N LYS A 26 -7.83 -1.88 -11.04
CA LYS A 26 -8.78 -2.43 -10.06
C LYS A 26 -9.01 -1.52 -8.86
N THR A 27 -8.11 -0.57 -8.62
CA THR A 27 -8.28 0.42 -7.55
C THR A 27 -9.32 1.45 -7.98
N THR A 28 -10.48 1.42 -7.33
CA THR A 28 -11.53 2.39 -7.57
C THR A 28 -11.16 3.75 -6.97
N LEU A 29 -11.21 4.79 -7.80
CA LEU A 29 -10.99 6.17 -7.43
C LEU A 29 -12.24 6.99 -7.83
N PRO A 30 -12.73 7.92 -6.99
CA PRO A 30 -12.24 8.30 -5.66
C PRO A 30 -12.46 7.20 -4.61
N PHE A 31 -11.65 7.21 -3.55
CA PHE A 31 -11.74 6.19 -2.51
C PHE A 31 -13.04 6.30 -1.71
N GLU A 32 -13.82 5.22 -1.69
CA GLU A 32 -14.94 5.07 -0.77
C GLU A 32 -14.45 4.30 0.47
N MET A 33 -14.68 4.85 1.66
CA MET A 33 -14.26 4.22 2.91
C MET A 33 -15.28 3.16 3.35
N ASN A 34 -14.79 1.99 3.75
CA ASN A 34 -15.64 0.92 4.27
C ASN A 34 -16.06 1.24 5.72
N ARG A 35 -17.32 1.64 5.89
CA ARG A 35 -17.94 2.00 7.18
C ARG A 35 -18.12 0.83 8.14
N PHE A 36 -18.02 -0.41 7.65
CA PHE A 36 -18.21 -1.63 8.45
C PHE A 36 -16.89 -2.29 8.84
N SER A 37 -15.76 -1.74 8.40
CA SER A 37 -14.44 -2.26 8.73
C SER A 37 -13.99 -1.74 10.10
N PHE A 38 -13.44 -2.63 10.93
CA PHE A 38 -12.83 -2.26 12.21
C PHE A 38 -11.58 -1.39 12.04
N THR A 39 -10.85 -1.59 10.93
CA THR A 39 -9.68 -0.79 10.54
C THR A 39 -9.99 0.10 9.35
N LEU A 40 -9.14 1.10 9.11
CA LEU A 40 -9.31 2.02 7.98
C LEU A 40 -9.05 1.27 6.65
N LEU A 41 -10.12 0.92 5.94
CA LEU A 41 -10.07 0.23 4.65
C LEU A 41 -10.95 0.93 3.61
N THR A 42 -10.55 0.84 2.34
CA THR A 42 -11.39 1.26 1.21
C THR A 42 -12.33 0.13 0.81
N THR A 43 -13.51 0.48 0.32
CA THR A 43 -14.41 -0.46 -0.35
C THR A 43 -13.72 -0.96 -1.62
N GLY A 44 -13.57 -2.29 -1.77
CA GLY A 44 -12.88 -2.91 -2.91
C GLY A 44 -11.35 -3.01 -2.80
N GLY A 45 -10.75 -2.45 -1.76
CA GLY A 45 -9.31 -2.54 -1.48
C GLY A 45 -8.43 -1.57 -2.31
N ILE A 46 -7.11 -1.67 -2.11
CA ILE A 46 -6.10 -0.91 -2.85
C ILE A 46 -5.21 -1.92 -3.58
N TRP A 47 -5.24 -1.85 -4.91
CA TRP A 47 -4.49 -2.72 -5.80
C TRP A 47 -3.34 -1.95 -6.44
N LEU A 48 -2.13 -2.51 -6.32
CA LEU A 48 -0.92 -1.94 -6.91
C LEU A 48 -0.31 -2.95 -7.87
N ASP A 49 0.12 -2.49 -9.03
CA ASP A 49 1.00 -3.24 -9.89
C ASP A 49 2.44 -3.12 -9.36
N THR A 50 3.18 -4.22 -9.44
CA THR A 50 4.55 -4.31 -8.90
C THR A 50 5.52 -4.76 -9.96
N GLU A 51 6.59 -3.99 -10.14
CA GLU A 51 7.66 -4.29 -11.09
C GLU A 51 8.97 -4.39 -10.32
N LYS A 52 9.70 -5.50 -10.48
CA LYS A 52 11.02 -5.64 -9.85
C LYS A 52 12.00 -4.71 -10.54
N VAL A 53 12.64 -3.84 -9.77
CA VAL A 53 13.72 -2.98 -10.25
C VAL A 53 14.96 -3.87 -10.37
N LYS A 54 15.37 -4.18 -11.61
CA LYS A 54 16.70 -4.74 -11.87
C LYS A 54 17.69 -3.57 -11.80
N ASN A 55 18.59 -3.64 -10.83
CA ASN A 55 19.84 -2.89 -10.92
C ASN A 55 20.71 -3.45 -12.04
#